data_AF-A0A941NTR4-F1
#
_entry.id   AF-A0A941NTR4-F1
#
_cell.length_a   1.000
_cell.length_b   1.000
_cell.length_c   1.000
_cell.angle_alpha   90.00
_cell.angle_beta   90.00
_cell.angle_gamma   90.00
#
_symmetry.space_group_name_H-M   'P 1'
#
loop_
_entity.id
_entity.type
_entity.pdbx_description
1 polymer ?
#
loop_
_entity_poly.entity_id
_entity_poly.type
_entity_poly.pdbx_seq_one_letter_code
_entity_poly.pdbx_strand_id
1 'polypeptide(L)'
;MKTIIEAKTPVRIPYMENPPAKGGEIKYLTPEEFQKKFNCEYCEGVKVQDEKYGTIDPNQLNAPLERAIYTRLINPLDYLVICKMDNDLGYGLFTLEDINLGTVLCIYSGEYGLGNNESEYSLSQINATKTGGVARFMQHLPIIPYTYANFLCQSTRNSNLYSMLNDIGEAEAEKRIEDKDSIQNELRMTFYIAENCPEKFDYYQIADLKTDIQKSVADSNIFYKIVKINGVELIAMIAMRDIKKNEIIGFSYGNSYWRNHSAIKQPVLFNKQGEIITKKENQLSDFAVKLSQLVEYRHEETEEIKHARLQELERLSAKLKEMERNHGSEEANNSSYNSDEEEYFSDEQVNSDPDNQLIKLINLMQKLPVQYTTDTNLTPSTKKMERTLETASKNSPIKSNIEPQRTEEIEKKLQNKTLYFFGSQTNTQWKKYPEAGLVGKYIGHQVRFFTMAATETAQAKAFAEQLQKTGFDVELKKAKDKPSVVVDLTTSMLTI
;
A
#
# COMPACT_ATOMS: atom_id res chain seq x y z
N MET A 1 12.15 -37.36 -2.91
CA MET A 1 11.79 -36.14 -3.66
C MET A 1 12.97 -35.78 -4.55
N LYS A 2 12.68 -35.37 -5.78
CA LYS A 2 13.69 -34.93 -6.75
C LYS A 2 13.70 -33.41 -6.78
N THR A 3 14.88 -32.79 -6.75
CA THR A 3 15.00 -31.35 -6.97
C THR A 3 15.01 -31.06 -8.47
N ILE A 4 14.09 -30.20 -8.92
CA ILE A 4 14.01 -29.80 -10.34
C ILE A 4 15.03 -28.73 -10.64
N ILE A 5 15.12 -27.75 -9.75
CA ILE A 5 16.07 -26.65 -9.78
C ILE A 5 16.46 -26.32 -8.36
N GLU A 6 17.76 -26.22 -8.11
CA GLU A 6 18.32 -25.93 -6.80
C GLU A 6 19.35 -24.82 -6.94
N ALA A 7 19.26 -23.83 -6.07
CA ALA A 7 20.32 -22.88 -5.87
C ALA A 7 21.55 -23.56 -5.28
N LYS A 8 22.66 -22.85 -5.38
CA LYS A 8 23.81 -23.12 -4.53
C LYS A 8 23.39 -22.87 -3.08
N THR A 9 23.34 -23.92 -2.26
CA THR A 9 23.06 -23.78 -0.83
C THR A 9 24.09 -22.85 -0.19
N PRO A 10 23.67 -21.73 0.44
CA PRO A 10 24.59 -20.85 1.12
C PRO A 10 25.17 -21.57 2.33
N VAL A 11 26.47 -21.38 2.56
CA VAL A 11 27.15 -21.92 3.74
C VAL A 11 26.61 -21.29 5.02
N ARG A 12 26.07 -20.07 4.91
CA ARG A 12 25.62 -19.23 6.02
C ARG A 12 24.36 -18.50 5.62
N ILE A 13 23.32 -18.60 6.44
CA ILE A 13 22.04 -17.94 6.27
C ILE A 13 21.95 -16.80 7.30
N PRO A 14 21.92 -15.52 6.88
CA PRO A 14 21.86 -14.40 7.80
C PRO A 14 20.57 -14.39 8.62
N TYR A 15 20.71 -14.19 9.92
CA TYR A 15 19.63 -14.20 10.89
C TYR A 15 19.81 -13.11 11.97
N MET A 16 18.73 -12.50 12.45
CA MET A 16 18.74 -11.58 13.60
C MET A 16 17.61 -11.88 14.59
N GLU A 17 17.89 -11.67 15.88
CA GLU A 17 16.87 -11.75 16.94
C GLU A 17 15.98 -10.51 17.03
N ASN A 18 16.37 -9.40 16.41
CA ASN A 18 15.61 -8.16 16.32
C ASN A 18 15.72 -7.57 14.91
N PRO A 19 14.74 -6.76 14.45
CA PRO A 19 14.88 -6.02 13.20
C PRO A 19 16.11 -5.10 13.20
N PRO A 20 16.71 -4.80 12.03
CA PRO A 20 17.92 -3.98 11.94
C PRO A 20 17.75 -2.60 12.59
N ALA A 21 16.57 -1.99 12.45
CA ALA A 21 16.24 -0.70 13.04
C ALA A 21 16.26 -0.69 14.58
N LYS A 22 16.17 -1.87 15.21
CA LYS A 22 16.21 -2.06 16.67
C LYS A 22 17.59 -2.55 17.15
N GLY A 23 18.64 -2.35 16.35
CA GLY A 23 20.01 -2.77 16.70
C GLY A 23 20.23 -4.28 16.62
N GLY A 24 19.48 -4.99 15.77
CA GLY A 24 19.65 -6.42 15.56
C GLY A 24 21.07 -6.78 15.12
N GLU A 25 21.73 -7.67 15.87
CA GLU A 25 23.04 -8.22 15.50
C GLU A 25 22.87 -9.39 14.53
N ILE A 26 23.65 -9.37 13.44
CA ILE A 26 23.66 -10.46 12.45
C ILE A 26 24.34 -11.68 13.06
N LYS A 27 23.61 -12.78 13.10
CA LYS A 27 24.10 -14.15 13.28
C LYS A 27 24.00 -14.87 11.95
N TYR A 28 24.75 -15.96 11.81
CA TYR A 28 24.71 -16.80 10.63
C TYR A 28 24.35 -18.22 11.06
N LEU A 29 23.32 -18.78 10.43
CA LEU A 29 22.89 -20.16 10.64
C LEU A 29 23.48 -21.06 9.56
N THR A 30 23.90 -22.27 9.93
CA THR A 30 24.05 -23.35 8.94
C THR A 30 22.67 -23.86 8.49
N PRO A 31 22.57 -24.61 7.38
CA PRO A 31 21.31 -25.25 6.98
C PRO A 31 20.70 -26.14 8.08
N GLU A 32 21.52 -26.86 8.86
CA GLU A 32 21.06 -27.70 9.97
C GLU A 32 20.53 -26.85 11.14
N GLU A 33 21.19 -25.73 11.46
CA GLU A 33 20.72 -24.79 12.47
C GLU A 33 19.42 -24.10 12.05
N PHE A 34 19.31 -23.73 10.77
CA PHE A 34 18.08 -23.23 10.17
C PHE A 34 16.96 -24.25 10.33
N GLN A 35 17.20 -25.52 9.96
CA GLN A 35 16.21 -26.58 10.08
C GLN A 35 15.76 -26.79 11.52
N LYS A 36 16.69 -26.81 12.47
CA LYS A 36 16.36 -26.93 13.88
C LYS A 36 15.55 -25.75 14.39
N LYS A 37 15.87 -24.53 13.96
CA LYS A 37 15.23 -23.29 14.45
C LYS A 37 13.83 -23.08 13.86
N PHE A 38 13.64 -23.37 12.58
CA PHE A 38 12.39 -23.11 11.87
C PHE A 38 11.56 -24.36 11.60
N ASN A 39 12.04 -25.54 11.99
CA ASN A 39 11.43 -26.83 11.68
C ASN A 39 11.16 -27.00 10.16
N CYS A 40 12.10 -26.52 9.35
CA CYS A 40 11.98 -26.42 7.90
C CYS A 40 13.34 -26.67 7.26
N GLU A 41 13.46 -27.64 6.37
CA GLU A 41 14.69 -27.87 5.61
C GLU A 41 14.96 -26.66 4.69
N TYR A 42 16.14 -26.07 4.81
CA TYR A 42 16.53 -24.96 3.95
C TYR A 42 16.68 -25.43 2.50
N CYS A 43 15.99 -24.77 1.57
CA CYS A 43 16.06 -25.06 0.15
C CYS A 43 15.72 -23.81 -0.64
N GLU A 44 16.63 -23.35 -1.50
CA GLU A 44 16.35 -22.31 -2.50
C GLU A 44 16.11 -23.00 -3.85
N GLY A 45 14.98 -23.68 -3.97
CA GLY A 45 14.68 -24.55 -5.10
C GLY A 45 13.25 -25.07 -5.08
N VAL A 46 12.90 -25.86 -6.09
CA VAL A 46 11.60 -26.55 -6.14
C VAL A 46 11.83 -28.06 -6.15
N LYS A 47 11.27 -28.73 -5.15
CA LYS A 47 11.27 -30.20 -5.03
C LYS A 47 9.95 -30.76 -5.53
N VAL A 48 10.01 -31.87 -6.24
CA VAL A 48 8.83 -32.61 -6.68
C VAL A 48 8.86 -34.06 -6.19
N GLN A 49 7.68 -34.63 -6.04
CA GLN A 49 7.51 -36.05 -5.77
C GLN A 49 7.46 -36.88 -7.06
N ASP A 50 6.90 -36.33 -8.13
CA ASP A 50 6.64 -37.03 -9.37
C ASP A 50 7.91 -37.11 -10.25
N GLU A 51 8.36 -38.33 -10.54
CA GLU A 51 9.56 -38.59 -11.34
C GLU A 51 9.43 -38.14 -12.80
N LYS A 52 8.20 -37.88 -13.29
CA LYS A 52 7.98 -37.41 -14.66
C LYS A 52 8.64 -36.06 -14.95
N TYR A 53 8.90 -35.27 -13.91
CA TYR A 53 9.56 -33.98 -14.08
C TYR A 53 11.09 -34.16 -14.16
N GLY A 54 11.67 -33.66 -15.23
CA GLY A 54 13.12 -33.60 -15.44
C GLY A 54 13.79 -32.59 -14.51
N THR A 55 15.11 -32.73 -14.32
CA THR A 55 15.93 -31.62 -13.79
C THR A 55 16.02 -30.55 -14.87
N ILE A 56 15.96 -29.28 -14.49
CA ILE A 56 16.10 -28.16 -15.43
C ILE A 56 17.57 -28.04 -15.82
N ASP A 57 17.86 -28.25 -17.11
CA ASP A 57 19.17 -27.95 -17.68
C ASP A 57 19.27 -26.43 -17.88
N PRO A 58 20.25 -25.76 -17.24
CA PRO A 58 20.45 -24.31 -17.40
C PRO A 58 20.63 -23.86 -18.85
N ASN A 59 21.15 -24.74 -19.72
CA ASN A 59 21.34 -24.43 -21.14
C ASN A 59 20.02 -24.39 -21.93
N GLN A 60 18.92 -24.88 -21.35
CA GLN A 60 17.59 -24.83 -21.94
C GLN A 60 16.81 -23.57 -21.55
N LEU A 61 17.35 -22.76 -20.63
CA LEU A 61 16.72 -21.53 -20.16
C LEU A 61 16.97 -20.40 -21.15
N ASN A 62 15.97 -20.13 -21.99
CA ASN A 62 16.09 -19.18 -23.09
C ASN A 62 15.36 -17.86 -22.79
N ALA A 63 14.31 -17.93 -21.98
CA ALA A 63 13.55 -16.76 -21.59
C ALA A 63 14.38 -15.82 -20.69
N PRO A 64 14.24 -14.49 -20.82
CA PRO A 64 14.96 -13.53 -19.99
C PRO A 64 14.77 -13.77 -18.49
N LEU A 65 13.52 -14.01 -18.06
CA LEU A 65 13.20 -14.26 -16.66
C LEU A 65 13.78 -15.60 -16.16
N GLU A 66 13.75 -16.65 -16.98
CA GLU A 66 14.35 -17.95 -16.62
C GLU A 66 15.85 -17.82 -16.37
N ARG A 67 16.56 -17.08 -17.25
CA ARG A 67 17.99 -16.80 -17.08
C ARG A 67 18.26 -15.95 -15.86
N ALA A 68 17.41 -14.96 -15.55
CA ALA A 68 17.52 -14.15 -14.35
C ALA A 68 17.31 -14.98 -13.06
N ILE A 69 16.32 -15.88 -13.05
CA ILE A 69 16.10 -16.83 -11.96
C ILE A 69 17.34 -17.71 -11.78
N TYR A 70 17.82 -18.34 -12.85
CA TYR A 70 18.99 -19.22 -12.77
C TYR A 70 20.23 -18.50 -12.27
N THR A 71 20.51 -17.30 -12.81
CA THR A 71 21.62 -16.44 -12.37
C THR A 71 21.54 -16.15 -10.88
N ARG A 72 20.32 -15.90 -10.37
CA ARG A 72 20.09 -15.70 -8.95
C ARG A 72 20.31 -16.96 -8.13
N LEU A 73 19.84 -18.13 -8.59
CA LEU A 73 20.00 -19.39 -7.87
C LEU A 73 21.48 -19.80 -7.74
N ILE A 74 22.32 -19.52 -8.73
CA ILE A 74 23.76 -19.80 -8.62
C ILE A 74 24.52 -18.72 -7.81
N ASN A 75 23.96 -17.51 -7.68
CA ASN A 75 24.49 -16.38 -6.91
C ASN A 75 23.44 -15.88 -5.89
N PRO A 76 23.14 -16.67 -4.84
CA PRO A 76 22.17 -16.28 -3.83
C PRO A 76 22.62 -15.01 -3.13
N LEU A 77 21.65 -14.20 -2.71
CA LEU A 77 21.91 -12.93 -2.03
C LEU A 77 22.31 -13.17 -0.58
N ASP A 78 23.49 -12.69 -0.21
CA ASP A 78 24.02 -12.73 1.16
C ASP A 78 23.60 -11.49 1.98
N TYR A 79 22.97 -10.50 1.34
CA TYR A 79 22.41 -9.32 1.99
C TYR A 79 20.92 -9.44 2.35
N LEU A 80 20.31 -10.63 2.26
CA LEU A 80 18.97 -10.87 2.79
C LEU A 80 19.06 -11.49 4.18
N VAL A 81 18.30 -10.96 5.14
CA VAL A 81 18.36 -11.40 6.54
C VAL A 81 16.98 -11.75 7.07
N ILE A 82 16.89 -12.90 7.75
CA ILE A 82 15.67 -13.32 8.46
C ILE A 82 15.71 -12.69 9.85
N CYS A 83 14.72 -11.88 10.20
CA CYS A 83 14.66 -11.22 11.49
C CYS A 83 13.45 -11.71 12.27
N LYS A 84 13.62 -12.04 13.55
CA LYS A 84 12.47 -12.16 14.46
C LYS A 84 11.88 -10.76 14.66
N MET A 85 10.60 -10.59 14.33
CA MET A 85 9.92 -9.29 14.41
C MET A 85 9.32 -9.07 15.79
N ASP A 86 8.54 -10.05 16.26
CA ASP A 86 7.88 -10.09 17.56
C ASP A 86 7.50 -11.56 17.87
N ASN A 87 7.21 -11.89 19.12
CA ASN A 87 6.72 -13.21 19.52
C ASN A 87 5.37 -13.55 18.86
N ASP A 88 4.51 -12.55 18.64
CA ASP A 88 3.18 -12.76 18.08
C ASP A 88 3.17 -12.88 16.56
N LEU A 89 4.13 -12.26 15.88
CA LEU A 89 4.20 -12.20 14.42
C LEU A 89 5.19 -13.19 13.80
N GLY A 90 6.12 -13.68 14.61
CA GLY A 90 7.20 -14.55 14.14
C GLY A 90 8.31 -13.74 13.45
N TYR A 91 8.52 -14.02 12.17
CA TYR A 91 9.74 -13.64 11.45
C TYR A 91 9.43 -12.88 10.17
N GLY A 92 10.27 -11.91 9.83
CA GLY A 92 10.22 -11.15 8.58
C GLY A 92 11.54 -11.26 7.82
N LEU A 93 11.51 -10.86 6.54
CA LEU A 93 12.69 -10.74 5.70
C LEU A 93 13.07 -9.27 5.55
N PHE A 94 14.36 -8.94 5.66
CA PHE A 94 14.88 -7.58 5.52
C PHE A 94 16.09 -7.58 4.59
N THR A 95 16.43 -6.41 4.04
CA THR A 95 17.69 -6.23 3.29
C THR A 95 18.77 -5.57 4.14
N LEU A 96 20.02 -6.00 3.97
CA LEU A 96 21.22 -5.41 4.59
C LEU A 96 21.89 -4.36 3.68
N GLU A 97 21.44 -4.26 2.43
CA GLU A 97 21.94 -3.36 1.40
C GLU A 97 20.79 -2.77 0.56
N ASP A 98 21.07 -1.75 -0.23
CA ASP A 98 20.10 -1.24 -1.20
C ASP A 98 19.91 -2.28 -2.32
N ILE A 99 18.65 -2.56 -2.70
CA ILE A 99 18.31 -3.45 -3.82
C ILE A 99 17.69 -2.62 -4.92
N ASN A 100 18.23 -2.70 -6.13
CA ASN A 100 17.70 -1.96 -7.28
C ASN A 100 16.39 -2.57 -7.78
N LEU A 101 15.50 -1.72 -8.30
CA LEU A 101 14.33 -2.10 -9.09
C LEU A 101 14.64 -3.21 -10.10
N GLY A 102 13.72 -4.16 -10.25
CA GLY A 102 13.80 -5.23 -11.23
C GLY A 102 14.76 -6.36 -10.86
N THR A 103 15.44 -6.29 -9.73
CA THR A 103 16.27 -7.38 -9.24
C THR A 103 15.40 -8.60 -8.90
N VAL A 104 15.71 -9.77 -9.46
CA VAL A 104 15.18 -11.05 -8.94
C VAL A 104 15.90 -11.34 -7.63
N LEU A 105 15.19 -11.45 -6.50
CA LEU A 105 15.78 -11.69 -5.19
C LEU A 105 15.98 -13.17 -4.91
N CYS A 106 14.95 -13.97 -5.16
CA CYS A 106 14.90 -15.40 -4.92
C CYS A 106 13.68 -15.98 -5.67
N ILE A 107 13.43 -17.27 -5.49
CA ILE A 107 12.15 -17.89 -5.87
C ILE A 107 11.37 -18.26 -4.61
N TYR A 108 10.05 -18.41 -4.73
CA TYR A 108 9.29 -19.08 -3.68
C TYR A 108 9.60 -20.58 -3.71
N SER A 109 10.47 -21.02 -2.81
CA SER A 109 10.99 -22.38 -2.78
C SER A 109 10.15 -23.31 -1.91
N GLY A 110 10.08 -24.59 -2.28
CA GLY A 110 9.38 -25.61 -1.51
C GLY A 110 9.03 -26.86 -2.31
N GLU A 111 8.02 -27.58 -1.84
CA GLU A 111 7.53 -28.83 -2.43
C GLU A 111 6.35 -28.54 -3.38
N TYR A 112 6.49 -28.92 -4.65
CA TYR A 112 5.48 -28.68 -5.69
C TYR A 112 4.53 -29.86 -5.86
N GLY A 113 3.24 -29.56 -6.05
CA GLY A 113 2.21 -30.52 -6.46
C GLY A 113 1.58 -31.33 -5.32
N LEU A 114 1.70 -30.89 -4.06
CA LEU A 114 1.15 -31.60 -2.90
C LEU A 114 -0.36 -31.41 -2.65
N GLY A 115 -1.09 -30.89 -3.65
CA GLY A 115 -2.45 -30.41 -3.47
C GLY A 115 -2.50 -29.13 -2.64
N ASN A 116 -3.56 -28.35 -2.79
CA ASN A 116 -3.79 -27.13 -2.01
C ASN A 116 -4.19 -27.49 -0.57
N ASN A 117 -3.32 -28.16 0.17
CA ASN A 117 -3.42 -28.14 1.62
C ASN A 117 -3.13 -26.71 2.03
N GLU A 118 -4.14 -26.04 2.59
CA GLU A 118 -4.17 -24.66 3.09
C GLU A 118 -3.15 -24.47 4.22
N SER A 119 -1.87 -24.59 3.90
CA SER A 119 -0.79 -24.16 4.76
C SER A 119 -0.59 -22.66 4.59
N GLU A 120 -0.30 -21.98 5.69
CA GLU A 120 0.12 -20.57 5.75
C GLU A 120 1.38 -20.30 4.91
N TYR A 121 2.13 -21.34 4.52
CA TYR A 121 3.33 -21.28 3.70
C TYR A 121 3.13 -21.84 2.29
N SER A 122 1.90 -21.87 1.78
CA SER A 122 1.60 -22.29 0.41
C SER A 122 1.43 -21.08 -0.52
N LEU A 123 2.08 -21.10 -1.68
CA LEU A 123 1.89 -20.11 -2.74
C LEU A 123 1.77 -20.82 -4.10
N SER A 124 0.64 -20.61 -4.78
CA SER A 124 0.24 -21.43 -5.95
C SER A 124 0.33 -22.94 -5.60
N GLN A 125 1.07 -23.72 -6.39
CA GLN A 125 1.27 -25.15 -6.20
C GLN A 125 2.50 -25.51 -5.34
N ILE A 126 3.18 -24.52 -4.75
CA ILE A 126 4.41 -24.70 -3.97
C ILE A 126 4.08 -24.58 -2.47
N ASN A 127 4.45 -25.60 -1.69
CA ASN A 127 4.31 -25.62 -0.24
C ASN A 127 5.67 -25.51 0.45
N ALA A 128 5.87 -24.45 1.23
CA ALA A 128 7.12 -24.13 1.92
C ALA A 128 7.12 -24.50 3.41
N THR A 129 6.23 -25.42 3.85
CA THR A 129 6.08 -25.79 5.26
C THR A 129 7.27 -26.61 5.76
N LYS A 130 7.58 -27.71 5.07
CA LYS A 130 8.63 -28.67 5.47
C LYS A 130 9.98 -28.36 4.85
N THR A 131 9.96 -27.78 3.66
CA THR A 131 11.14 -27.43 2.86
C THR A 131 10.90 -26.03 2.30
N GLY A 132 11.85 -25.10 2.40
CA GLY A 132 11.66 -23.76 1.85
C GLY A 132 12.87 -22.84 1.98
N GLY A 133 12.83 -21.74 1.24
CA GLY A 133 13.88 -20.73 1.16
C GLY A 133 13.54 -19.49 1.99
N VAL A 134 14.29 -18.40 1.81
CA VAL A 134 14.09 -17.14 2.53
C VAL A 134 12.76 -16.45 2.18
N ALA A 135 12.21 -16.72 0.99
CA ALA A 135 10.95 -16.12 0.52
C ALA A 135 9.75 -16.43 1.45
N ARG A 136 9.77 -17.55 2.16
CA ARG A 136 8.70 -17.94 3.10
C ARG A 136 8.56 -17.02 4.32
N PHE A 137 9.57 -16.18 4.58
CA PHE A 137 9.59 -15.20 5.66
C PHE A 137 9.25 -13.79 5.18
N MET A 138 8.99 -13.59 3.88
CA MET A 138 8.46 -12.32 3.40
C MET A 138 7.09 -12.09 4.04
N GLN A 139 6.88 -10.90 4.57
CA GLN A 139 5.59 -10.54 5.17
C GLN A 139 4.59 -10.12 4.10
N HIS A 140 3.31 -10.24 4.42
CA HIS A 140 2.29 -9.59 3.64
C HIS A 140 2.44 -8.07 3.78
N LEU A 141 2.57 -7.37 2.66
CA LEU A 141 2.53 -5.91 2.62
C LEU A 141 1.42 -5.45 1.67
N PRO A 142 0.62 -4.44 2.06
CA PRO A 142 -0.40 -3.90 1.17
C PRO A 142 0.27 -3.28 -0.05
N ILE A 143 -0.37 -3.40 -1.20
CA ILE A 143 0.09 -2.76 -2.42
C ILE A 143 -0.64 -1.44 -2.61
N ILE A 144 0.13 -0.35 -2.69
CA ILE A 144 -0.41 0.98 -2.96
C ILE A 144 -0.53 1.11 -4.49
N PRO A 145 -1.71 1.52 -5.03
CA PRO A 145 -1.92 1.65 -6.47
C PRO A 145 -0.84 2.47 -7.17
N TYR A 146 -0.38 3.55 -6.54
CA TYR A 146 0.70 4.39 -7.04
C TYR A 146 2.03 3.63 -7.19
N THR A 147 2.39 2.79 -6.21
CA THR A 147 3.63 1.99 -6.25
C THR A 147 3.59 0.99 -7.38
N TYR A 148 2.46 0.29 -7.57
CA TYR A 148 2.28 -0.64 -8.67
C TYR A 148 2.30 0.06 -10.03
N ALA A 149 1.60 1.18 -10.15
CA ALA A 149 1.59 1.95 -11.38
C ALA A 149 2.98 2.51 -11.71
N ASN A 150 3.73 2.98 -10.71
CA ASN A 150 5.13 3.40 -10.88
C ASN A 150 6.01 2.22 -11.33
N PHE A 151 5.85 1.03 -10.75
CA PHE A 151 6.56 -0.17 -11.20
C PHE A 151 6.31 -0.45 -12.69
N LEU A 152 5.06 -0.35 -13.15
CA LEU A 152 4.71 -0.51 -14.57
C LEU A 152 5.26 0.61 -15.46
N CYS A 153 5.23 1.86 -14.98
CA CYS A 153 5.89 2.99 -15.66
C CYS A 153 7.40 2.77 -15.81
N GLN A 154 8.06 2.22 -14.80
CA GLN A 154 9.50 1.99 -14.85
C GLN A 154 9.85 0.77 -15.70
N SER A 155 9.03 -0.29 -15.69
CA SER A 155 9.25 -1.46 -16.55
C SER A 155 9.17 -1.07 -18.02
N THR A 156 8.24 -0.19 -18.40
CA THR A 156 8.14 0.35 -19.77
C THR A 156 9.25 1.34 -20.17
N ARG A 157 10.23 1.60 -19.29
CA ARG A 157 11.41 2.44 -19.56
C ARG A 157 12.72 1.67 -19.47
N ASN A 158 12.66 0.40 -19.08
CA ASN A 158 13.82 -0.46 -18.89
C ASN A 158 13.60 -1.73 -19.73
N SER A 159 14.31 -1.84 -20.86
CA SER A 159 14.16 -2.94 -21.81
C SER A 159 14.38 -4.31 -21.17
N ASN A 160 15.36 -4.43 -20.28
CA ASN A 160 15.60 -5.67 -19.54
C ASN A 160 14.41 -6.02 -18.63
N LEU A 161 13.92 -5.08 -17.82
CA LEU A 161 12.76 -5.34 -16.96
C LEU A 161 11.50 -5.65 -17.78
N TYR A 162 11.25 -4.92 -18.86
CA TYR A 162 10.14 -5.19 -19.78
C TYR A 162 10.25 -6.57 -20.41
N SER A 163 11.46 -6.93 -20.88
CA SER A 163 11.81 -8.23 -21.47
C SER A 163 11.52 -9.37 -20.49
N MET A 164 11.92 -9.24 -19.22
CA MET A 164 11.63 -10.23 -18.18
C MET A 164 10.13 -10.36 -17.86
N LEU A 165 9.41 -9.24 -17.74
CA LEU A 165 7.99 -9.27 -17.33
C LEU A 165 7.06 -9.78 -18.43
N ASN A 166 7.43 -9.55 -19.70
CA ASN A 166 6.65 -9.90 -20.88
C ASN A 166 7.15 -11.16 -21.61
N ASP A 167 8.27 -11.73 -21.16
CA ASP A 167 8.89 -12.90 -21.76
C ASP A 167 9.19 -12.74 -23.27
N ILE A 168 9.79 -11.60 -23.62
CA ILE A 168 10.22 -11.28 -24.99
C ILE A 168 11.71 -10.97 -25.01
N GLY A 169 12.36 -11.10 -26.16
CA GLY A 169 13.78 -10.76 -26.29
C GLY A 169 14.05 -9.27 -26.01
N GLU A 170 15.22 -8.95 -25.44
CA GLU A 170 15.59 -7.58 -25.06
C GLU A 170 15.53 -6.59 -26.24
N ALA A 171 15.98 -7.01 -27.43
CA ALA A 171 15.89 -6.19 -28.65
C ALA A 171 14.44 -5.94 -29.12
N GLU A 172 13.51 -6.85 -28.82
CA GLU A 172 12.08 -6.62 -29.07
C GLU A 172 11.50 -5.67 -28.02
N ALA A 173 11.91 -5.84 -26.75
CA ALA A 173 11.52 -4.94 -25.67
C ALA A 173 11.96 -3.49 -25.93
N GLU A 174 13.19 -3.28 -26.40
CA GLU A 174 13.69 -1.95 -26.81
C GLU A 174 12.77 -1.31 -27.85
N LYS A 175 12.43 -2.03 -28.92
CA LYS A 175 11.53 -1.54 -29.98
C LYS A 175 10.13 -1.21 -29.46
N ARG A 176 9.59 -1.99 -28.52
CA ARG A 176 8.27 -1.74 -27.93
C ARG A 176 8.27 -0.52 -27.01
N ILE A 177 9.35 -0.33 -26.26
CA ILE A 177 9.53 0.85 -25.40
C ILE A 177 9.66 2.14 -26.22
N GLU A 178 10.25 2.06 -27.41
CA GLU A 178 10.34 3.18 -28.35
C GLU A 178 8.96 3.61 -28.90
N ASP A 179 7.97 2.71 -28.93
CA ASP A 179 6.57 3.01 -29.26
C ASP A 179 5.87 3.69 -28.08
N LYS A 180 6.15 4.99 -27.93
CA LYS A 180 5.62 5.84 -26.85
C LYS A 180 4.10 5.83 -26.78
N ASP A 181 3.40 5.74 -27.91
CA ASP A 181 1.93 5.78 -27.94
C ASP A 181 1.35 4.49 -27.34
N SER A 182 1.91 3.34 -27.69
CA SER A 182 1.52 2.05 -27.13
C SER A 182 1.76 1.99 -25.62
N ILE A 183 2.95 2.40 -25.16
CA ILE A 183 3.30 2.48 -23.74
C ILE A 183 2.39 3.44 -22.98
N GLN A 184 2.15 4.64 -23.52
CA GLN A 184 1.25 5.60 -22.88
C GLN A 184 -0.18 5.07 -22.74
N ASN A 185 -0.68 4.36 -23.75
CA ASN A 185 -2.01 3.75 -23.70
C ASN A 185 -2.07 2.63 -22.65
N GLU A 186 -1.02 1.78 -22.56
CA GLU A 186 -0.92 0.74 -21.53
C GLU A 186 -0.94 1.35 -20.12
N LEU A 187 -0.10 2.36 -19.88
CA LEU A 187 -0.06 3.06 -18.59
C LEU A 187 -1.39 3.73 -18.25
N ARG A 188 -2.01 4.42 -19.21
CA ARG A 188 -3.34 5.03 -19.01
C ARG A 188 -4.38 3.99 -18.61
N MET A 189 -4.38 2.83 -19.24
CA MET A 189 -5.29 1.74 -18.90
C MET A 189 -5.00 1.18 -17.52
N THR A 190 -3.73 1.00 -17.14
CA THR A 190 -3.35 0.60 -15.78
C THR A 190 -3.85 1.57 -14.73
N PHE A 191 -3.56 2.87 -14.88
CA PHE A 191 -4.03 3.90 -13.94
C PHE A 191 -5.56 3.93 -13.89
N TYR A 192 -6.22 3.86 -15.04
CA TYR A 192 -7.68 3.81 -15.10
C TYR A 192 -8.26 2.63 -14.32
N ILE A 193 -7.74 1.41 -14.52
CA ILE A 193 -8.21 0.24 -13.78
C ILE A 193 -7.90 0.41 -12.28
N ALA A 194 -6.76 0.99 -11.93
CA ALA A 194 -6.33 1.12 -10.54
C ALA A 194 -7.20 2.10 -9.77
N GLU A 195 -7.64 3.17 -10.44
CA GLU A 195 -8.54 4.17 -9.88
C GLU A 195 -10.02 3.75 -9.91
N ASN A 196 -10.47 3.12 -11.00
CA ASN A 196 -11.91 2.94 -11.27
C ASN A 196 -12.39 1.50 -11.06
N CYS A 197 -11.49 0.54 -10.91
CA CYS A 197 -11.82 -0.85 -10.64
C CYS A 197 -10.92 -1.42 -9.53
N PRO A 198 -10.87 -0.79 -8.33
CA PRO A 198 -10.01 -1.25 -7.24
C PRO A 198 -10.32 -2.69 -6.81
N GLU A 199 -11.52 -3.21 -7.09
CA GLU A 199 -11.91 -4.61 -6.86
C GLU A 199 -11.28 -5.61 -7.83
N LYS A 200 -10.85 -5.17 -9.02
CA LYS A 200 -10.12 -6.01 -9.98
C LYS A 200 -8.69 -6.22 -9.57
N PHE A 201 -8.17 -5.27 -8.81
CA PHE A 201 -6.91 -5.44 -8.16
C PHE A 201 -7.17 -6.11 -6.82
N ASP A 202 -6.48 -7.22 -6.57
CA ASP A 202 -6.64 -7.96 -5.32
C ASP A 202 -5.92 -7.20 -4.18
N TYR A 203 -6.30 -5.95 -3.95
CA TYR A 203 -5.62 -5.00 -3.08
C TYR A 203 -6.35 -4.90 -1.74
N TYR A 204 -5.58 -4.92 -0.67
CA TYR A 204 -6.07 -4.50 0.63
C TYR A 204 -6.17 -2.97 0.63
N GLN A 205 -7.37 -2.44 0.85
CA GLN A 205 -7.58 -1.00 0.86
C GLN A 205 -7.07 -0.41 2.19
N ILE A 206 -5.93 0.27 2.13
CA ILE A 206 -5.46 1.15 3.22
C ILE A 206 -6.12 2.54 3.15
N ALA A 207 -7.03 2.75 2.21
CA ALA A 207 -7.65 4.04 1.91
C ALA A 207 -8.40 4.65 3.11
N ASP A 208 -8.88 3.80 4.02
CA ASP A 208 -9.61 4.23 5.23
C ASP A 208 -8.69 4.70 6.37
N LEU A 209 -7.37 4.51 6.25
CA LEU A 209 -6.40 4.99 7.24
C LEU A 209 -6.19 6.51 7.10
N LYS A 210 -5.87 7.19 8.20
CA LYS A 210 -5.46 8.61 8.15
C LYS A 210 -4.25 8.76 7.22
N THR A 211 -4.21 9.87 6.46
CA THR A 211 -3.18 10.12 5.45
C THR A 211 -1.74 9.99 5.98
N ASP A 212 -1.48 10.38 7.23
CA ASP A 212 -0.14 10.28 7.79
C ASP A 212 0.25 8.84 8.18
N ILE A 213 -0.73 8.01 8.55
CA ILE A 213 -0.55 6.57 8.73
C ILE A 213 -0.28 5.90 7.37
N GLN A 214 -1.04 6.25 6.34
CA GLN A 214 -0.83 5.68 4.99
C GLN A 214 0.59 5.91 4.48
N LYS A 215 1.21 7.05 4.80
CA LYS A 215 2.60 7.36 4.41
C LYS A 215 3.64 6.55 5.18
N SER A 216 3.34 6.13 6.40
CA SER A 216 4.28 5.37 7.24
C SER A 216 4.19 3.87 6.98
N VAL A 217 3.06 3.38 6.49
CA VAL A 217 2.85 1.97 6.12
C VAL A 217 3.86 1.53 5.05
N ALA A 218 4.55 0.42 5.32
CA ALA A 218 5.33 -0.32 4.36
C ALA A 218 4.39 -0.90 3.30
N ASP A 219 4.70 -0.61 2.06
CA ASP A 219 4.00 -1.14 0.91
C ASP A 219 4.77 -2.31 0.28
N SER A 220 4.05 -3.14 -0.47
CA SER A 220 4.60 -4.24 -1.26
C SER A 220 5.75 -3.72 -2.13
N ASN A 221 6.96 -4.21 -1.83
CA ASN A 221 8.16 -3.90 -2.59
C ASN A 221 8.63 -5.06 -3.45
N ILE A 222 7.92 -6.19 -3.40
CA ILE A 222 8.11 -7.36 -4.25
C ILE A 222 6.88 -7.61 -5.12
N PHE A 223 7.13 -7.87 -6.40
CA PHE A 223 6.20 -8.40 -7.37
C PHE A 223 6.63 -9.83 -7.66
N TYR A 224 5.68 -10.76 -7.69
CA TYR A 224 5.99 -12.12 -8.09
C TYR A 224 5.50 -12.41 -9.51
N LYS A 225 6.30 -13.19 -10.24
CA LYS A 225 5.94 -13.68 -11.58
C LYS A 225 6.06 -15.20 -11.60
N ILE A 226 5.01 -15.85 -12.09
CA ILE A 226 5.00 -17.30 -12.29
C ILE A 226 5.53 -17.58 -13.70
N VAL A 227 6.53 -18.46 -13.79
CA VAL A 227 7.03 -19.03 -15.05
C VAL A 227 6.88 -20.54 -15.01
N LYS A 228 6.60 -21.18 -16.15
CA LYS A 228 6.46 -22.64 -16.25
C LYS A 228 7.65 -23.23 -16.98
N ILE A 229 8.47 -23.99 -16.28
CA ILE A 229 9.63 -24.68 -16.87
C ILE A 229 9.41 -26.18 -16.74
N ASN A 230 9.40 -26.89 -17.87
CA ASN A 230 9.12 -28.33 -17.93
C ASN A 230 7.82 -28.76 -17.20
N GLY A 231 6.79 -27.91 -17.26
CA GLY A 231 5.49 -28.15 -16.63
C GLY A 231 5.44 -27.87 -15.12
N VAL A 232 6.51 -27.34 -14.53
CA VAL A 232 6.56 -26.92 -13.13
C VAL A 232 6.56 -25.40 -13.02
N GLU A 233 5.71 -24.88 -12.12
CA GLU A 233 5.66 -23.46 -11.82
C GLU A 233 6.83 -23.07 -10.92
N LEU A 234 7.59 -22.07 -11.34
CA LEU A 234 8.55 -21.34 -10.52
C LEU A 234 7.99 -19.94 -10.28
N ILE A 235 8.10 -19.45 -9.05
CA ILE A 235 7.58 -18.14 -8.64
C ILE A 235 8.77 -17.25 -8.33
N ALA A 236 9.12 -16.35 -9.25
CA ALA A 236 10.22 -15.40 -9.05
C ALA A 236 9.78 -14.21 -8.22
N MET A 237 10.58 -13.82 -7.22
CA MET A 237 10.37 -12.62 -6.41
C MET A 237 11.21 -11.47 -6.97
N ILE A 238 10.56 -10.42 -7.48
CA ILE A 238 11.18 -9.32 -8.24
C ILE A 238 10.96 -8.00 -7.50
N ALA A 239 12.02 -7.21 -7.31
CA ALA A 239 11.91 -5.88 -6.71
C ALA A 239 11.04 -4.94 -7.58
N MET A 240 9.98 -4.37 -6.99
CA MET A 240 9.06 -3.43 -7.65
C MET A 240 9.55 -1.99 -7.69
N ARG A 241 10.54 -1.68 -6.88
CA ARG A 241 11.18 -0.39 -6.72
C ARG A 241 12.54 -0.62 -6.09
N ASP A 242 13.32 0.45 -5.97
CA ASP A 242 14.49 0.39 -5.12
C ASP A 242 14.05 0.13 -3.67
N ILE A 243 14.66 -0.88 -3.04
CA ILE A 243 14.44 -1.27 -1.64
C ILE A 243 15.63 -0.75 -0.86
N LYS A 244 15.40 0.03 0.18
CA LYS A 244 16.50 0.62 0.95
C LYS A 244 17.07 -0.36 1.96
N LYS A 245 18.35 -0.21 2.28
CA LYS A 245 19.00 -0.91 3.39
C LYS A 245 18.14 -0.83 4.65
N ASN A 246 18.04 -1.97 5.35
CA ASN A 246 17.23 -2.19 6.56
C ASN A 246 15.71 -2.16 6.36
N GLU A 247 15.22 -2.07 5.12
CA GLU A 247 13.80 -2.12 4.83
C GLU A 247 13.26 -3.56 4.89
N ILE A 248 12.04 -3.71 5.41
CA ILE A 248 11.29 -4.97 5.35
C ILE A 248 10.96 -5.34 3.90
N ILE A 249 11.06 -6.62 3.58
CA ILE A 249 10.75 -7.18 2.26
C ILE A 249 9.45 -7.95 2.35
N GLY A 250 8.53 -7.64 1.44
CA GLY A 250 7.22 -8.28 1.42
C GLY A 250 6.45 -8.06 0.14
N PHE A 251 5.43 -8.88 -0.06
CA PHE A 251 4.56 -8.83 -1.23
C PHE A 251 3.09 -8.85 -0.81
N SER A 252 2.20 -8.40 -1.70
CA SER A 252 0.76 -8.53 -1.50
C SER A 252 0.30 -9.97 -1.76
N TYR A 253 -0.43 -10.52 -0.80
CA TYR A 253 -1.02 -11.87 -0.86
C TYR A 253 -2.39 -11.87 -1.57
N GLY A 254 -2.91 -10.69 -1.90
CA GLY A 254 -4.27 -10.55 -2.39
C GLY A 254 -5.30 -10.27 -1.30
N ASN A 255 -6.38 -9.58 -1.64
CA ASN A 255 -7.59 -9.48 -0.81
C ASN A 255 -8.31 -10.83 -0.73
N SER A 256 -8.27 -11.64 -1.79
CA SER A 256 -8.83 -12.99 -1.82
C SER A 256 -8.25 -13.88 -0.72
N TYR A 257 -6.95 -13.80 -0.48
CA TYR A 257 -6.28 -14.48 0.63
C TYR A 257 -6.94 -14.13 1.98
N TRP A 258 -7.05 -12.83 2.29
CA TRP A 258 -7.61 -12.37 3.56
C TRP A 258 -9.10 -12.63 3.71
N ARG A 259 -9.88 -12.58 2.62
CA ARG A 259 -11.31 -12.91 2.65
C ARG A 259 -11.55 -14.39 2.92
N ASN A 260 -10.67 -15.26 2.45
CA ASN A 260 -10.80 -16.71 2.63
C ASN A 260 -10.23 -17.18 3.98
N HIS A 261 -9.35 -16.41 4.63
CA HIS A 261 -8.83 -16.74 5.96
C HIS A 261 -9.78 -16.25 7.06
N SER A 262 -10.65 -17.16 7.52
CA SER A 262 -11.71 -16.88 8.49
C SER A 262 -11.24 -16.34 9.85
N ALA A 263 -10.01 -16.65 10.25
CA ALA A 263 -9.44 -16.24 11.54
C ALA A 263 -8.87 -14.81 11.56
N ILE A 264 -8.37 -14.31 10.42
CA ILE A 264 -7.71 -13.01 10.33
C ILE A 264 -8.29 -12.26 9.14
N LYS A 265 -9.22 -11.34 9.44
CA LYS A 265 -9.92 -10.57 8.39
C LYS A 265 -9.10 -9.43 7.81
N GLN A 266 -7.97 -9.08 8.45
CA GLN A 266 -7.15 -7.94 8.06
C GLN A 266 -5.65 -8.22 8.27
N PRO A 267 -4.78 -7.80 7.33
CA PRO A 267 -3.34 -7.86 7.51
C PRO A 267 -2.89 -6.99 8.67
N VAL A 268 -1.83 -7.44 9.34
CA VAL A 268 -1.04 -6.57 10.23
C VAL A 268 -0.29 -5.58 9.36
N LEU A 269 -0.33 -4.30 9.71
CA LEU A 269 0.39 -3.26 8.97
C LEU A 269 1.70 -2.94 9.67
N PHE A 270 2.73 -2.76 8.86
CA PHE A 270 4.09 -2.48 9.29
C PHE A 270 4.52 -1.11 8.79
N ASN A 271 5.45 -0.45 9.47
CA ASN A 271 6.25 0.59 8.83
C ASN A 271 7.43 -0.05 8.06
N LYS A 272 8.20 0.78 7.33
CA LYS A 272 9.34 0.31 6.51
C LYS A 272 10.43 -0.41 7.31
N GLN A 273 10.49 -0.17 8.61
CA GLN A 273 11.43 -0.78 9.56
C GLN A 273 10.88 -2.06 10.19
N GLY A 274 9.68 -2.50 9.79
CA GLY A 274 9.02 -3.70 10.28
C GLY A 274 8.33 -3.55 11.64
N GLU A 275 8.11 -2.31 12.10
CA GLU A 275 7.39 -2.05 13.35
C GLU A 275 5.88 -2.06 13.09
N ILE A 276 5.12 -2.62 14.02
CA ILE A 276 3.66 -2.74 13.90
C ILE A 276 3.01 -1.36 14.05
N ILE A 277 2.18 -0.97 13.08
CA ILE A 277 1.39 0.26 13.14
C ILE A 277 0.02 0.00 13.79
N THR A 278 -0.63 -1.12 13.45
CA THR A 278 -2.07 -1.30 13.72
C THR A 278 -2.45 -1.81 15.12
N LYS A 279 -1.52 -2.27 15.96
CA LYS A 279 -1.87 -2.87 17.27
C LYS A 279 -2.53 -1.86 18.22
N LYS A 280 -2.14 -0.58 18.21
CA LYS A 280 -2.68 0.43 19.15
C LYS A 280 -3.97 1.10 18.65
N GLU A 281 -4.05 1.43 17.36
CA GLU A 281 -5.19 2.19 16.81
C GLU A 281 -6.41 1.32 16.49
N ASN A 282 -6.22 0.08 15.99
CA ASN A 282 -7.34 -0.83 15.75
C ASN A 282 -7.94 -1.35 17.06
N GLN A 283 -7.14 -1.50 18.12
CA GLN A 283 -7.69 -1.80 19.44
C GLN A 283 -8.62 -0.70 19.93
N LEU A 284 -8.30 0.57 19.70
CA LEU A 284 -9.15 1.69 20.04
C LEU A 284 -10.39 1.77 19.14
N SER A 285 -10.27 1.50 17.83
CA SER A 285 -11.44 1.49 16.92
C SER A 285 -12.38 0.33 17.20
N ASP A 286 -11.87 -0.90 17.39
CA ASP A 286 -12.68 -2.07 17.72
C ASP A 286 -13.34 -1.91 19.09
N PHE A 287 -12.60 -1.32 20.04
CA PHE A 287 -13.13 -0.98 21.35
C PHE A 287 -14.24 0.08 21.26
N ALA A 288 -14.05 1.13 20.47
CA ALA A 288 -15.05 2.17 20.26
C ALA A 288 -16.29 1.66 19.52
N VAL A 289 -16.14 0.82 18.49
CA VAL A 289 -17.26 0.17 17.79
C VAL A 289 -18.04 -0.73 18.76
N LYS A 290 -17.33 -1.53 19.57
CA LYS A 290 -17.97 -2.37 20.59
C LYS A 290 -18.67 -1.53 21.65
N LEU A 291 -18.10 -0.39 22.06
CA LEU A 291 -18.75 0.57 22.95
C LEU A 291 -20.01 1.16 22.30
N SER A 292 -19.95 1.60 21.05
CA SER A 292 -21.11 2.14 20.32
C SER A 292 -22.24 1.11 20.19
N GLN A 293 -21.93 -0.15 19.88
CA GLN A 293 -22.89 -1.25 19.89
C GLN A 293 -23.48 -1.49 21.29
N LEU A 294 -22.68 -1.33 22.34
CA LEU A 294 -23.10 -1.38 23.75
C LEU A 294 -23.71 -0.06 24.25
N VAL A 295 -23.83 0.98 23.43
CA VAL A 295 -24.53 2.24 23.76
C VAL A 295 -25.83 2.37 22.96
N GLU A 296 -25.97 1.70 21.80
CA GLU A 296 -27.23 1.64 21.05
C GLU A 296 -28.37 1.02 21.87
N TYR A 297 -29.11 1.88 22.55
CA TYR A 297 -30.24 1.53 23.39
C TYR A 297 -31.34 0.85 22.55
N ARG A 298 -31.75 -0.35 22.94
CA ARG A 298 -32.92 -1.01 22.37
C ARG A 298 -34.05 -0.92 23.38
N HIS A 299 -35.17 -0.31 22.96
CA HIS A 299 -36.37 -0.11 23.80
C HIS A 299 -36.99 -1.39 24.37
N GLU A 300 -36.52 -2.58 23.95
CA GLU A 300 -37.08 -3.89 24.29
C GLU A 300 -36.13 -4.79 25.10
N GLU A 301 -35.04 -4.26 25.68
CA GLU A 301 -34.10 -5.06 26.49
C GLU A 301 -34.67 -5.40 27.88
N THR A 302 -34.51 -6.66 28.31
CA THR A 302 -34.82 -7.11 29.67
C THR A 302 -33.82 -6.51 30.68
N GLU A 303 -34.21 -6.40 31.95
CA GLU A 303 -33.31 -5.92 33.01
C GLU A 303 -32.02 -6.76 33.15
N GLU A 304 -32.10 -8.06 32.86
CA GLU A 304 -30.94 -8.96 32.85
C GLU A 304 -29.95 -8.60 31.73
N ILE A 305 -30.44 -8.27 30.52
CA ILE A 305 -29.60 -7.81 29.40
C ILE A 305 -28.98 -6.46 29.74
N LYS A 306 -29.74 -5.53 30.33
CA LYS A 306 -29.21 -4.23 30.77
C LYS A 306 -28.09 -4.40 31.79
N HIS A 307 -28.25 -5.29 32.76
CA HIS A 307 -27.24 -5.53 33.79
C HIS A 307 -25.96 -6.17 33.21
N ALA A 308 -26.10 -7.17 32.33
CA ALA A 308 -24.96 -7.78 31.64
C ALA A 308 -24.20 -6.76 30.76
N ARG A 309 -24.94 -5.88 30.08
CA ARG A 309 -24.39 -4.79 29.26
C ARG A 309 -23.64 -3.77 30.11
N LEU A 310 -24.18 -3.40 31.27
CA LEU A 310 -23.53 -2.49 32.22
C LEU A 310 -22.21 -3.08 32.75
N GLN A 311 -22.21 -4.36 33.13
CA GLN A 311 -20.97 -5.05 33.57
C GLN A 311 -19.91 -5.09 32.46
N GLU A 312 -20.31 -5.34 31.21
CA GLU A 312 -19.37 -5.31 30.07
C GLU A 312 -18.86 -3.88 29.80
N LEU A 313 -19.70 -2.86 29.94
CA LEU A 313 -19.28 -1.45 29.82
C LEU A 313 -18.29 -1.04 30.91
N GLU A 314 -18.51 -1.44 32.17
CA GLU A 314 -17.58 -1.21 33.27
C GLU A 314 -16.24 -1.91 33.02
N ARG A 315 -16.27 -3.17 32.59
CA ARG A 315 -15.07 -3.95 32.24
C ARG A 315 -14.28 -3.28 31.10
N LEU A 316 -14.98 -2.82 30.06
CA LEU A 316 -14.36 -2.13 28.94
C LEU A 316 -13.77 -0.78 29.40
N SER A 317 -14.52 0.03 30.16
CA SER A 317 -14.05 1.31 30.72
C SER A 317 -12.78 1.15 31.55
N ALA A 318 -12.69 0.12 32.39
CA ALA A 318 -11.49 -0.19 33.16
C ALA A 318 -10.29 -0.50 32.26
N LYS A 319 -10.50 -1.28 31.18
CA LYS A 319 -9.47 -1.59 30.18
C LYS A 319 -8.99 -0.34 29.43
N LEU A 320 -9.89 0.58 29.08
CA LEU A 320 -9.52 1.85 28.44
C LEU A 320 -8.59 2.68 29.33
N LYS A 321 -8.94 2.85 30.61
CA LYS A 321 -8.10 3.56 31.59
C LYS A 321 -6.74 2.90 31.81
N GLU A 322 -6.65 1.58 31.66
CA GLU A 322 -5.37 0.86 31.68
C GLU A 322 -4.53 1.18 30.45
N MET A 323 -5.13 1.18 29.25
CA MET A 323 -4.45 1.55 28.01
C MET A 323 -3.95 3.01 28.05
N GLU A 324 -4.74 3.95 28.56
CA GLU A 324 -4.36 5.35 28.72
C GLU A 324 -3.16 5.51 29.67
N ARG A 325 -3.15 4.81 30.81
CA ARG A 325 -2.02 4.83 31.75
C ARG A 325 -0.74 4.25 31.14
N ASN A 326 -0.86 3.20 30.33
CA ASN A 326 0.26 2.62 29.60
C ASN A 326 0.78 3.56 28.50
N HIS A 327 -0.09 4.42 27.93
CA HIS A 327 0.30 5.38 26.90
C HIS A 327 0.99 6.62 27.49
N GLY A 328 0.46 7.17 28.59
CA GLY A 328 1.03 8.35 29.25
C GLY A 328 2.38 8.08 29.92
N SER A 329 2.62 6.84 30.37
CA SER A 329 3.92 6.45 30.95
C SER A 329 5.04 6.25 29.91
N GLU A 330 4.71 5.92 28.65
CA GLU A 330 5.69 5.88 27.55
C GLU A 330 6.09 7.28 27.07
N GLU A 331 5.16 8.24 27.05
CA GLU A 331 5.45 9.63 26.68
C GLU A 331 6.21 10.41 27.77
N ALA A 332 5.88 10.18 29.05
CA ALA A 332 6.59 10.78 30.19
C ALA A 332 8.06 10.32 30.28
N ASN A 333 8.37 9.10 29.83
CA ASN A 333 9.76 8.59 29.80
C ASN A 333 10.62 9.17 28.65
N ASN A 334 10.02 9.89 27.71
CA ASN A 334 10.74 10.57 26.61
C ASN A 334 10.71 12.11 26.69
N SER A 335 10.05 12.67 27.71
CA SER A 335 9.91 14.10 27.92
C SER A 335 10.35 14.49 29.33
N SER A 336 11.61 14.91 29.47
CA SER A 336 12.11 15.62 30.65
C SER A 336 11.49 17.03 30.69
N TYR A 337 10.30 17.18 31.27
CA TYR A 337 9.74 18.46 31.66
C TYR A 337 9.12 18.39 33.06
N ASN A 338 9.46 19.38 33.89
CA ASN A 338 9.06 19.52 35.29
C ASN A 338 7.53 19.66 35.43
N SER A 339 6.95 18.86 36.32
CA SER A 339 5.55 18.92 36.75
C SER A 339 5.45 19.63 38.10
N ASP A 340 4.88 20.83 38.12
CA ASP A 340 4.26 21.43 39.29
C ASP A 340 2.84 21.82 38.88
N GLU A 341 1.88 20.93 39.14
CA GLU A 341 0.44 21.19 39.34
C GLU A 341 -0.30 19.83 39.38
N GLU A 342 -0.36 19.20 40.56
CA GLU A 342 -1.32 18.12 40.85
C GLU A 342 -2.58 18.74 41.45
N GLU A 343 -3.66 18.79 40.66
CA GLU A 343 -4.99 19.12 41.13
C GLU A 343 -5.69 17.84 41.64
N TYR A 344 -5.93 17.81 42.95
CA TYR A 344 -6.53 16.70 43.69
C TYR A 344 -8.02 16.55 43.32
N PHE A 345 -8.40 15.53 42.56
CA PHE A 345 -9.80 15.12 42.43
C PHE A 345 -10.22 14.29 43.65
N SER A 346 -11.01 14.89 44.54
CA SER A 346 -11.62 14.20 45.68
C SER A 346 -12.72 13.24 45.23
N ASP A 347 -12.79 12.09 45.90
CA ASP A 347 -13.80 11.03 45.75
C ASP A 347 -15.24 11.56 45.94
N GLU A 348 -15.89 11.96 44.84
CA GLU A 348 -17.35 12.11 44.79
C GLU A 348 -18.02 10.75 44.61
N GLN A 349 -18.99 10.46 45.49
CA GLN A 349 -19.81 9.26 45.46
C GLN A 349 -20.36 8.96 44.06
N VAL A 350 -20.01 7.79 43.54
CA VAL A 350 -20.48 7.26 42.26
C VAL A 350 -21.99 7.06 42.34
N ASN A 351 -22.75 7.95 41.70
CA ASN A 351 -24.18 7.77 41.47
C ASN A 351 -24.39 6.44 40.70
N SER A 352 -25.18 5.53 41.28
CA SER A 352 -25.42 4.17 40.76
C SER A 352 -26.44 4.11 39.62
N ASP A 353 -26.86 5.27 39.12
CA ASP A 353 -27.79 5.39 38.01
C ASP A 353 -27.11 5.00 36.69
N PRO A 354 -27.54 3.90 36.02
CA PRO A 354 -26.97 3.43 34.76
C PRO A 354 -26.96 4.49 33.66
N ASP A 355 -27.95 5.40 33.65
CA ASP A 355 -28.06 6.45 32.64
C ASP A 355 -26.97 7.53 32.85
N ASN A 356 -26.64 7.83 34.11
CA ASN A 356 -25.56 8.76 34.44
C ASN A 356 -24.16 8.17 34.16
N GLN A 357 -24.00 6.85 34.32
CA GLN A 357 -22.77 6.17 33.91
C GLN A 357 -22.60 6.15 32.39
N LEU A 358 -23.70 5.93 31.65
CA LEU A 358 -23.72 5.99 30.19
C LEU A 358 -23.35 7.39 29.67
N ILE A 359 -23.90 8.45 30.27
CA ILE A 359 -23.56 9.85 29.94
C ILE A 359 -22.07 10.14 30.20
N LYS A 360 -21.52 9.68 31.33
CA LYS A 360 -20.07 9.82 31.63
C LYS A 360 -19.21 9.11 30.58
N LEU A 361 -19.63 7.93 30.13
CA LEU A 361 -18.91 7.17 29.11
C LEU A 361 -18.97 7.84 27.73
N ILE A 362 -20.13 8.36 27.33
CA ILE A 362 -20.31 9.16 26.10
C ILE A 362 -19.38 10.39 26.13
N ASN A 363 -19.33 11.10 27.25
CA ASN A 363 -18.45 12.26 27.42
C ASN A 363 -16.96 11.89 27.41
N LEU A 364 -16.60 10.67 27.85
CA LEU A 364 -15.23 10.15 27.77
C LEU A 364 -14.87 9.81 26.31
N MET A 365 -15.78 9.17 25.56
CA MET A 365 -15.58 8.87 24.14
C MET A 365 -15.38 10.14 23.30
N GLN A 366 -16.11 11.20 23.60
CA GLN A 366 -15.98 12.50 22.91
C GLN A 366 -14.64 13.21 23.16
N LYS A 367 -13.90 12.82 24.21
CA LYS A 367 -12.57 13.35 24.54
C LYS A 367 -11.42 12.55 23.91
N LEU A 368 -11.70 11.37 23.35
CA LEU A 368 -10.68 10.60 22.63
C LEU A 368 -10.29 11.36 21.34
N PRO A 369 -9.00 11.38 20.94
CA PRO A 369 -8.52 12.08 19.74
C PRO A 369 -8.94 11.42 18.41
N VAL A 370 -10.01 10.63 18.42
CA VAL A 370 -10.61 9.98 17.25
C VAL A 370 -11.89 10.76 16.90
N GLN A 371 -11.81 11.66 15.93
CA GLN A 371 -13.00 12.32 15.39
C GLN A 371 -13.91 11.29 14.73
N TYR A 372 -15.05 11.00 15.34
CA TYR A 372 -16.16 10.29 14.70
C TYR A 372 -17.14 11.32 14.13
N THR A 373 -17.47 11.21 12.84
CA THR A 373 -18.66 11.87 12.27
C THR A 373 -19.86 10.95 12.50
N THR A 374 -20.67 11.24 13.51
CA THR A 374 -22.02 10.65 13.62
C THR A 374 -23.02 11.61 13.00
N ASP A 375 -23.53 11.26 11.81
CA ASP A 375 -24.70 11.91 11.23
C ASP A 375 -25.96 11.47 12.01
N THR A 376 -26.42 12.31 12.93
CA THR A 376 -27.70 12.14 13.64
C THR A 376 -28.67 13.23 13.21
N ASN A 377 -29.36 13.00 12.10
CA ASN A 377 -30.59 13.71 11.76
C ASN A 377 -31.70 12.70 11.44
N LEU A 378 -32.43 12.28 12.47
CA LEU A 378 -33.74 11.64 12.34
C LEU A 378 -34.82 12.68 12.67
N THR A 379 -35.68 12.98 11.70
CA THR A 379 -37.00 13.57 11.94
C THR A 379 -38.10 12.63 11.42
N PRO A 380 -39.27 12.53 12.09
CA PRO A 380 -40.28 11.53 11.79
C PRO A 380 -41.17 11.93 10.60
N SER A 381 -41.56 10.94 9.81
CA SER A 381 -42.40 11.09 8.62
C SER A 381 -43.85 11.49 8.94
N THR A 382 -44.44 12.35 8.11
CA THR A 382 -45.89 12.38 7.87
C THR A 382 -46.21 12.36 6.38
N LYS A 383 -46.99 11.33 5.99
CA LYS A 383 -47.87 11.15 4.83
C LYS A 383 -48.13 12.40 3.95
N LYS A 384 -48.00 12.27 2.61
CA LYS A 384 -49.10 12.23 1.61
C LYS A 384 -48.57 12.32 0.16
N MET A 385 -49.38 11.78 -0.76
CA MET A 385 -49.45 11.95 -2.22
C MET A 385 -48.90 10.83 -3.12
N GLU A 386 -49.86 9.96 -3.41
CA GLU A 386 -50.08 9.12 -4.57
C GLU A 386 -49.66 9.71 -5.93
N ARG A 387 -49.23 8.77 -6.79
CA ARG A 387 -49.50 8.64 -8.23
C ARG A 387 -49.39 9.90 -9.10
N THR A 388 -48.35 9.94 -9.92
CA THR A 388 -48.50 9.95 -11.39
C THR A 388 -47.19 9.43 -12.01
N LEU A 389 -47.24 8.23 -12.60
CA LEU A 389 -46.26 7.73 -13.56
C LEU A 389 -46.94 7.78 -14.92
N GLU A 390 -46.34 8.50 -15.86
CA GLU A 390 -46.21 8.18 -17.30
C GLU A 390 -45.96 9.47 -18.09
N THR A 391 -44.70 9.77 -18.42
CA THR A 391 -44.16 9.66 -19.79
C THR A 391 -42.78 10.31 -19.92
N ALA A 392 -41.93 9.61 -20.70
CA ALA A 392 -40.82 10.13 -21.50
C ALA A 392 -39.44 10.44 -20.85
N SER A 393 -38.52 9.50 -21.12
CA SER A 393 -37.28 9.73 -21.88
C SER A 393 -35.98 10.02 -21.13
N LYS A 394 -35.10 9.00 -21.18
CA LYS A 394 -33.66 9.06 -21.50
C LYS A 394 -32.85 10.20 -20.84
N ASN A 395 -32.14 9.87 -19.76
CA ASN A 395 -30.67 9.95 -19.69
C ASN A 395 -30.21 9.46 -18.31
N SER A 396 -29.19 8.61 -18.31
CA SER A 396 -28.56 8.05 -17.12
C SER A 396 -27.99 9.18 -16.23
N PRO A 397 -28.24 9.21 -14.91
CA PRO A 397 -27.49 10.08 -14.03
C PRO A 397 -26.15 9.41 -13.72
N ILE A 398 -25.10 9.90 -14.36
CA ILE A 398 -23.73 9.66 -13.88
C ILE A 398 -23.65 10.31 -12.50
N LYS A 399 -23.74 9.50 -11.45
CA LYS A 399 -23.35 9.89 -10.09
C LYS A 399 -21.82 9.95 -10.06
N SER A 400 -21.27 11.16 -10.00
CA SER A 400 -19.86 11.40 -9.79
C SER A 400 -19.50 11.17 -8.32
N ASN A 401 -18.85 10.05 -8.01
CA ASN A 401 -18.28 9.76 -6.68
C ASN A 401 -16.79 10.14 -6.65
N ILE A 402 -16.47 11.44 -6.73
CA ILE A 402 -15.14 11.96 -6.38
C ILE A 402 -15.36 13.14 -5.45
N GLU A 403 -14.74 13.10 -4.28
CA GLU A 403 -14.84 14.16 -3.27
C GLU A 403 -14.24 15.49 -3.79
N PRO A 404 -15.01 16.59 -3.80
CA PRO A 404 -14.59 17.90 -4.30
C PRO A 404 -13.29 18.45 -3.66
N GLN A 405 -12.98 18.05 -2.43
CA GLN A 405 -11.89 18.61 -1.62
C GLN A 405 -10.49 18.30 -2.16
N ARG A 406 -10.28 17.12 -2.79
CA ARG A 406 -8.96 16.71 -3.30
C ARG A 406 -8.57 17.45 -4.58
N THR A 407 -9.55 17.84 -5.39
CA THR A 407 -9.35 18.63 -6.61
C THR A 407 -8.99 20.07 -6.26
N GLU A 408 -9.62 20.65 -5.23
CA GLU A 408 -9.33 22.00 -4.76
C GLU A 408 -7.90 22.13 -4.21
N GLU A 409 -7.37 21.14 -3.50
CA GLU A 409 -6.03 21.25 -2.89
C GLU A 409 -4.90 21.21 -3.93
N ILE A 410 -5.04 20.36 -4.96
CA ILE A 410 -4.11 20.29 -6.09
C ILE A 410 -4.20 21.56 -6.92
N GLU A 411 -5.42 22.04 -7.20
CA GLU A 411 -5.65 23.29 -7.90
C GLU A 411 -5.04 24.48 -7.14
N LYS A 412 -5.21 24.55 -5.83
CA LYS A 412 -4.64 25.60 -4.96
C LYS A 412 -3.11 25.55 -4.90
N LYS A 413 -2.49 24.36 -4.83
CA LYS A 413 -1.02 24.23 -4.89
C LYS A 413 -0.46 24.66 -6.25
N LEU A 414 -1.13 24.30 -7.34
CA LEU A 414 -0.74 24.70 -8.68
C LEU A 414 -0.92 26.22 -8.89
N GLN A 415 -2.05 26.78 -8.44
CA GLN A 415 -2.30 28.21 -8.42
C GLN A 415 -1.23 28.95 -7.59
N ASN A 416 -0.84 28.43 -6.43
CA ASN A 416 0.22 29.03 -5.61
C ASN A 416 1.60 28.99 -6.27
N LYS A 417 2.00 27.88 -6.91
CA LYS A 417 3.26 27.82 -7.68
C LYS A 417 3.23 28.76 -8.89
N THR A 418 2.10 28.82 -9.57
CA THR A 418 1.85 29.71 -10.70
C THR A 418 1.92 31.18 -10.25
N LEU A 419 1.27 31.53 -9.14
CA LEU A 419 1.28 32.86 -8.53
C LEU A 419 2.66 33.22 -7.95
N TYR A 420 3.41 32.29 -7.36
CA TYR A 420 4.78 32.51 -6.90
C TYR A 420 5.71 32.82 -8.09
N PHE A 421 5.58 32.07 -9.17
CA PHE A 421 6.30 32.31 -10.41
C PHE A 421 5.98 33.72 -10.98
N PHE A 422 4.69 34.08 -11.08
CA PHE A 422 4.25 35.37 -11.63
C PHE A 422 4.36 36.57 -10.66
N GLY A 423 4.41 36.32 -9.36
CA GLY A 423 4.51 37.35 -8.32
C GLY A 423 5.94 37.80 -8.06
N SER A 424 6.94 37.07 -8.56
CA SER A 424 8.35 37.37 -8.33
C SER A 424 8.90 38.51 -9.21
N GLN A 425 8.26 38.83 -10.35
CA GLN A 425 8.41 40.10 -11.07
C GLN A 425 7.13 40.41 -11.85
N THR A 426 6.61 41.63 -11.72
CA THR A 426 5.42 42.15 -12.41
C THR A 426 5.64 42.21 -13.93
N ASN A 427 5.51 41.07 -14.60
CA ASN A 427 5.60 41.03 -16.05
C ASN A 427 4.24 41.38 -16.67
N THR A 428 4.09 42.65 -17.05
CA THR A 428 2.92 43.22 -17.77
C THR A 428 2.63 42.57 -19.13
N GLN A 429 3.46 41.62 -19.55
CA GLN A 429 3.45 41.03 -20.90
C GLN A 429 2.62 39.73 -21.02
N TRP A 430 2.04 39.23 -19.93
CA TRP A 430 1.20 38.02 -19.91
C TRP A 430 -0.27 38.37 -19.67
N LYS A 431 -1.17 37.94 -20.56
CA LYS A 431 -2.61 38.14 -20.42
C LYS A 431 -3.31 36.81 -20.11
N LYS A 432 -4.03 36.75 -18.98
CA LYS A 432 -4.92 35.64 -18.62
C LYS A 432 -5.98 35.47 -19.71
N TYR A 433 -6.28 34.24 -20.12
CA TYR A 433 -7.21 33.98 -21.22
C TYR A 433 -8.19 32.84 -20.90
N PRO A 434 -9.53 33.05 -20.99
CA PRO A 434 -10.23 34.33 -21.08
C PRO A 434 -10.24 35.03 -19.71
N GLU A 435 -10.83 36.22 -19.67
CA GLU A 435 -10.70 37.27 -18.64
C GLU A 435 -11.13 36.92 -17.19
N ALA A 436 -11.19 35.65 -16.79
CA ALA A 436 -11.59 35.25 -15.43
C ALA A 436 -10.77 34.12 -14.77
N GLY A 437 -9.72 33.57 -15.38
CA GLY A 437 -8.90 32.54 -14.70
C GLY A 437 -8.02 31.70 -15.62
N LEU A 438 -7.23 30.81 -15.03
CA LEU A 438 -6.61 29.67 -15.73
C LEU A 438 -7.73 28.85 -16.39
N VAL A 439 -7.68 28.64 -17.71
CA VAL A 439 -8.62 27.70 -18.35
C VAL A 439 -8.06 26.32 -18.21
N GLY A 440 -8.52 25.60 -17.19
CA GLY A 440 -8.54 24.15 -17.22
C GLY A 440 -9.54 23.71 -18.30
N LYS A 441 -9.09 22.96 -19.31
CA LYS A 441 -10.04 22.17 -20.11
C LYS A 441 -10.26 20.86 -19.37
N TYR A 442 -11.43 20.74 -18.76
CA TYR A 442 -11.84 19.54 -18.04
C TYR A 442 -12.36 18.49 -19.02
N ILE A 443 -11.91 17.25 -18.88
CA ILE A 443 -12.59 16.07 -19.45
C ILE A 443 -13.06 15.27 -18.23
N GLY A 444 -14.35 15.34 -17.92
CA GLY A 444 -14.86 14.92 -16.62
C GLY A 444 -14.54 15.94 -15.52
N HIS A 445 -13.88 15.52 -14.43
CA HIS A 445 -13.56 16.36 -13.26
C HIS A 445 -12.06 16.68 -13.08
N GLN A 446 -11.20 16.32 -14.03
CA GLN A 446 -9.76 16.55 -13.95
C GLN A 446 -9.33 17.72 -14.86
N VAL A 447 -8.51 18.62 -14.33
CA VAL A 447 -7.77 19.61 -15.13
C VAL A 447 -6.68 18.87 -15.90
N ARG A 448 -6.87 18.66 -17.21
CA ARG A 448 -5.86 17.96 -18.04
C ARG A 448 -4.83 18.91 -18.64
N PHE A 449 -5.24 20.13 -18.96
CA PHE A 449 -4.35 21.12 -19.55
C PHE A 449 -4.65 22.52 -19.03
N PHE A 450 -3.61 23.34 -18.87
CA PHE A 450 -3.78 24.80 -18.79
C PHE A 450 -3.14 25.46 -20.01
N THR A 451 -3.72 26.57 -20.45
CA THR A 451 -3.23 27.33 -21.59
C THR A 451 -2.90 28.77 -21.19
N MET A 452 -1.75 29.28 -21.62
CA MET A 452 -1.32 30.66 -21.34
C MET A 452 -0.87 31.35 -22.61
N ALA A 453 -1.49 32.48 -22.96
CA ALA A 453 -1.07 33.26 -24.12
C ALA A 453 0.06 34.23 -23.74
N ALA A 454 1.13 34.23 -24.54
CA ALA A 454 2.19 35.23 -24.49
C ALA A 454 1.96 36.31 -25.55
N THR A 455 2.51 37.50 -25.34
CA THR A 455 2.53 38.58 -26.34
C THR A 455 3.56 38.31 -27.44
N GLU A 456 4.64 37.59 -27.12
CA GLU A 456 5.74 37.28 -28.04
C GLU A 456 6.11 35.79 -28.02
N THR A 457 6.49 35.25 -29.18
CA THR A 457 6.82 33.81 -29.33
C THR A 457 8.08 33.42 -28.57
N ALA A 458 9.08 34.29 -28.50
CA ALA A 458 10.33 34.04 -27.77
C ALA A 458 10.06 33.80 -26.27
N GLN A 459 9.10 34.53 -25.70
CA GLN A 459 8.74 34.44 -24.28
C GLN A 459 7.95 33.17 -23.97
N ALA A 460 6.98 32.82 -24.82
CA ALA A 460 6.28 31.55 -24.72
C ALA A 460 7.27 30.37 -24.74
N LYS A 461 8.27 30.44 -25.64
CA LYS A 461 9.32 29.41 -25.76
C LYS A 461 10.20 29.32 -24.51
N ALA A 462 10.72 30.45 -24.02
CA ALA A 462 11.53 30.48 -22.81
C ALA A 462 10.77 29.92 -21.58
N PHE A 463 9.48 30.25 -21.46
CA PHE A 463 8.65 29.74 -20.36
C PHE A 463 8.37 28.24 -20.49
N ALA A 464 8.05 27.76 -21.70
CA ALA A 464 7.87 26.34 -21.96
C ALA A 464 9.13 25.54 -21.63
N GLU A 465 10.31 26.04 -22.02
CA GLU A 465 11.60 25.41 -21.70
C GLU A 465 11.85 25.35 -20.18
N GLN A 466 11.47 26.38 -19.43
CA GLN A 466 11.60 26.38 -17.98
C GLN A 466 10.68 25.36 -17.31
N LEU A 467 9.42 25.28 -17.76
CA LEU A 467 8.47 24.30 -17.26
C LEU A 467 8.92 22.86 -17.58
N GLN A 468 9.42 22.62 -18.79
CA GLN A 468 10.01 21.34 -19.19
C GLN A 468 11.20 20.93 -18.30
N LYS A 469 12.09 21.89 -17.96
CA LYS A 469 13.19 21.65 -17.01
C LYS A 469 12.70 21.24 -15.61
N THR A 470 11.52 21.69 -15.21
CA THR A 470 10.88 21.31 -13.94
C THR A 470 10.00 20.05 -14.03
N GLY A 471 10.05 19.33 -15.17
CA GLY A 471 9.37 18.06 -15.37
C GLY A 471 7.96 18.15 -15.95
N PHE A 472 7.48 19.35 -16.30
CA PHE A 472 6.17 19.47 -16.95
C PHE A 472 6.23 19.09 -18.43
N ASP A 473 5.20 18.40 -18.91
CA ASP A 473 5.00 18.17 -20.34
C ASP A 473 4.31 19.39 -20.95
N VAL A 474 4.98 20.04 -21.89
CA VAL A 474 4.59 21.36 -22.39
C VAL A 474 4.66 21.41 -23.91
N GLU A 475 3.60 21.92 -24.51
CA GLU A 475 3.44 22.15 -25.93
C GLU A 475 3.20 23.65 -26.23
N LEU A 476 3.85 24.18 -27.27
CA LEU A 476 3.56 25.52 -27.77
C LEU A 476 2.49 25.45 -28.86
N LYS A 477 1.33 26.08 -28.61
CA LYS A 477 0.24 26.25 -29.59
C LYS A 477 0.07 27.71 -29.98
N LYS A 478 -0.84 27.97 -30.92
CA LYS A 478 -1.36 29.31 -31.20
C LYS A 478 -2.85 29.36 -30.88
N ALA A 479 -3.28 30.36 -30.13
CA ALA A 479 -4.69 30.65 -29.88
C ALA A 479 -4.98 32.07 -30.39
N LYS A 480 -5.85 32.20 -31.40
CA LYS A 480 -6.14 33.47 -32.08
C LYS A 480 -4.86 34.23 -32.46
N ASP A 481 -3.96 33.53 -33.15
CA ASP A 481 -2.66 34.02 -33.64
C ASP A 481 -1.63 34.41 -32.57
N LYS A 482 -1.95 34.26 -31.27
CA LYS A 482 -1.00 34.49 -30.18
C LYS A 482 -0.35 33.19 -29.74
N PRO A 483 0.97 33.17 -29.53
CA PRO A 483 1.67 32.00 -29.01
C PRO A 483 1.12 31.66 -27.62
N SER A 484 0.82 30.38 -27.39
CA SER A 484 0.22 29.87 -26.18
C SER A 484 0.99 28.67 -25.66
N VAL A 485 1.30 28.65 -24.37
CA VAL A 485 1.92 27.51 -23.69
C VAL A 485 0.80 26.62 -23.16
N VAL A 486 0.80 25.35 -23.55
CA VAL A 486 -0.15 24.34 -23.12
C VAL A 486 0.60 23.31 -22.30
N VAL A 487 0.22 23.11 -21.05
CA VAL A 487 0.86 22.13 -20.17
C VAL A 487 -0.07 20.95 -20.00
N ASP A 488 0.38 19.74 -20.30
CA ASP A 488 -0.35 18.50 -20.05
C ASP A 488 -0.01 17.99 -18.65
N LEU A 489 -0.96 18.13 -17.72
CA LEU A 489 -0.77 17.69 -16.34
C LEU A 489 -0.84 16.17 -16.19
N THR A 490 -1.32 15.44 -17.20
CA THR A 490 -1.42 13.98 -17.16
C THR A 490 -0.09 13.29 -17.48
N THR A 491 0.81 13.98 -18.17
CA THR A 491 2.13 13.49 -18.57
C THR A 491 3.28 14.26 -17.92
N SER A 492 2.98 15.36 -17.22
CA SER A 492 3.94 16.10 -16.40
C SER A 492 4.44 15.27 -15.22
N MET A 493 5.74 15.05 -15.15
CA MET A 493 6.41 14.39 -14.04
C MET A 493 6.82 15.43 -13.01
N LEU A 494 5.91 15.73 -12.07
CA LEU A 494 6.26 16.50 -10.89
C LEU A 494 7.23 15.65 -10.02
N THR A 495 8.53 15.92 -10.09
CA THR A 495 9.41 15.61 -8.96
C THR A 495 8.95 16.47 -7.79
N ILE A 496 8.28 15.85 -6.82
CA ILE A 496 7.97 16.45 -5.52
C ILE A 496 9.22 16.44 -4.66
#